data_AF-A0A955L4D5-F1
#
_entry.id   AF-A0A955L4D5-F1
#
_cell.length_a   1.000
_cell.length_b   1.000
_cell.length_c   1.000
_cell.angle_alpha   90.00
_cell.angle_beta   90.00
_cell.angle_gamma   90.00
#
_symmetry.space_group_name_H-M   'P 1'
#
loop_
_entity.id
_entity.type
_entity.pdbx_description
1 polymer ?
#
loop_
_entity_poly.entity_id
_entity_poly.type
_entity_poly.pdbx_seq_one_letter_code
_entity_poly.pdbx_strand_id
1 'polypeptide(L)'
;NVEHEFPEWKDRIESQYVPLKLFENIETPITPRPYYGEGKFYTEAAYGNEWLINNYYLYYQGITLYGKDFEELVNQVDIEAVKKACIKDLQEEWKPQIEDPTYLDNPHYQSYVILNICRILYTVFNNDLSSKTASSNWVKQQYPKWSKMINSAQQWSYGKEMNYKQDTKEFIRFALTVTQADS
;
A
#
# COMPACT_ATOMS: atom_id res chain seq x y z
N ASN A 1 26.22 -1.38 8.92
CA ASN A 1 24.98 -1.61 8.15
C ASN A 1 23.85 -1.20 9.08
N VAL A 2 22.94 -0.33 8.64
CA VAL A 2 21.82 0.17 9.46
C VAL A 2 21.08 -0.96 10.18
N GLU A 3 20.83 -2.10 9.52
CA GLU A 3 20.11 -3.22 10.14
C GLU A 3 20.95 -3.98 11.20
N HIS A 4 22.27 -3.83 11.20
CA HIS A 4 23.13 -4.38 12.26
C HIS A 4 23.10 -3.50 13.51
N GLU A 5 23.06 -2.18 13.32
CA GLU A 5 22.98 -1.20 14.41
C GLU A 5 21.56 -1.10 14.97
N PHE A 6 20.55 -1.35 14.13
CA PHE A 6 19.13 -1.30 14.49
C PHE A 6 18.42 -2.59 14.03
N PRO A 7 18.55 -3.70 14.76
CA PRO A 7 17.99 -5.01 14.39
C PRO A 7 16.47 -5.01 14.20
N GLU A 8 15.75 -4.07 14.81
CA GLU A 8 14.31 -3.88 14.63
C GLU A 8 13.93 -3.50 13.19
N TRP A 9 14.88 -2.99 12.39
CA TRP A 9 14.68 -2.65 10.97
C TRP A 9 15.14 -3.75 10.01
N LYS A 10 15.62 -4.89 10.53
CA LYS A 10 16.06 -6.00 9.71
C LYS A 10 14.97 -6.42 8.71
N ASP A 11 15.34 -6.49 7.43
CA ASP A 11 14.46 -6.85 6.31
C ASP A 11 13.25 -5.91 6.13
N ARG A 12 13.26 -4.70 6.73
CA ARG A 12 12.15 -3.73 6.69
C ARG A 12 12.48 -2.44 5.93
N ILE A 13 13.71 -2.31 5.45
CA ILE A 13 14.10 -1.17 4.62
C ILE A 13 13.72 -1.47 3.18
N GLU A 14 12.97 -0.54 2.59
CA GLU A 14 12.64 -0.56 1.16
C GLU A 14 13.27 0.66 0.48
N SER A 15 13.88 0.46 -0.69
CA SER A 15 14.42 1.54 -1.50
C SER A 15 14.32 1.23 -2.99
N GLN A 16 14.12 2.27 -3.79
CA GLN A 16 14.05 2.17 -5.24
C GLN A 16 14.92 3.24 -5.89
N TYR A 17 15.57 2.88 -6.98
CA TYR A 17 16.46 3.75 -7.71
C TYR A 17 15.83 4.13 -9.05
N VAL A 18 15.37 5.38 -9.15
CA VAL A 18 14.55 5.87 -10.26
C VAL A 18 15.28 6.99 -11.02
N PRO A 19 15.57 6.85 -12.32
CA PRO A 19 16.10 7.94 -13.13
C PRO A 19 15.13 9.13 -13.18
N LEU A 20 15.64 10.36 -13.01
CA LEU A 20 14.82 11.57 -12.96
C LEU A 20 13.89 11.74 -14.17
N LYS A 21 14.37 11.41 -15.37
CA LYS A 21 13.60 11.47 -16.62
C LYS A 21 12.30 10.64 -16.59
N LEU A 22 12.20 9.63 -15.71
CA LEU A 22 10.97 8.83 -15.59
C LEU A 22 9.86 9.58 -14.84
N PHE A 23 10.18 10.61 -14.05
CA PHE A 23 9.18 11.45 -13.38
C PHE A 23 8.56 12.51 -14.31
N GLU A 24 9.09 12.69 -15.52
CA GLU A 24 8.53 13.59 -16.54
C GLU A 24 7.15 13.11 -17.04
N ASN A 25 6.88 11.81 -16.94
CA ASN A 25 5.60 11.20 -17.31
C ASN A 25 4.92 10.58 -16.08
N ILE A 26 3.60 10.72 -16.01
CA ILE A 26 2.75 10.15 -14.96
C ILE A 26 2.54 8.64 -15.18
N GLU A 27 2.64 8.18 -16.43
CA GLU A 27 2.46 6.76 -16.79
C GLU A 27 3.49 5.86 -16.08
N THR A 28 3.05 4.65 -15.73
CA THR A 28 3.91 3.63 -15.14
C THR A 28 5.06 3.27 -16.09
N PRO A 29 6.32 3.41 -15.69
CA PRO A 29 7.45 3.07 -16.54
C PRO A 29 7.50 1.58 -16.86
N ILE A 30 7.79 1.26 -18.12
CA ILE A 30 8.02 -0.13 -18.57
C ILE A 30 9.44 -0.59 -18.22
N THR A 31 10.39 0.34 -18.19
CA THR A 31 11.78 0.05 -17.83
C THR A 31 11.86 -0.34 -16.36
N PRO A 32 12.45 -1.49 -15.99
CA PRO A 32 12.55 -1.90 -14.61
C PRO A 32 13.52 -1.01 -13.82
N ARG A 33 13.49 -1.15 -12.49
CA ARG A 33 14.34 -0.42 -11.55
C ARG A 33 15.14 -1.35 -10.64
N PRO A 34 16.32 -0.93 -10.19
CA PRO A 34 16.90 -1.51 -8.99
C PRO A 34 15.98 -1.23 -7.79
N TYR A 35 15.65 -2.28 -7.05
CA TYR A 35 14.79 -2.23 -5.87
C TYR A 35 15.40 -3.08 -4.75
N TYR A 36 15.38 -2.56 -3.54
CA TYR A 36 15.70 -3.32 -2.33
C TYR A 36 14.44 -3.35 -1.46
N GLY A 37 14.06 -4.53 -0.98
CA GLY A 37 12.94 -4.69 -0.07
C GLY A 37 12.91 -6.11 0.48
N GLU A 38 12.37 -6.28 1.68
CA GLU A 38 12.28 -7.57 2.37
C GLU A 38 13.63 -8.32 2.44
N GLY A 39 14.72 -7.57 2.67
CA GLY A 39 16.07 -8.14 2.76
C GLY A 39 16.70 -8.54 1.42
N LYS A 40 16.01 -8.31 0.29
CA LYS A 40 16.44 -8.75 -1.04
C LYS A 40 16.66 -7.59 -2.00
N PHE A 41 17.76 -7.65 -2.74
CA PHE A 41 18.06 -6.75 -3.85
C PHE A 41 17.62 -7.36 -5.18
N TYR A 42 16.83 -6.61 -5.93
CA TYR A 42 16.36 -6.92 -7.27
C TYR A 42 17.01 -5.93 -8.23
N THR A 43 17.81 -6.42 -9.18
CA THR A 43 18.45 -5.56 -10.18
C THR A 43 17.45 -4.97 -11.17
N GLU A 44 16.38 -5.72 -11.46
CA GLU A 44 15.36 -5.37 -12.44
C GLU A 44 13.96 -5.68 -11.91
N ALA A 45 13.44 -4.85 -11.01
CA ALA A 45 12.06 -4.90 -10.53
C ALA A 45 11.14 -4.07 -11.44
N ALA A 46 10.02 -4.65 -11.87
CA ALA A 46 9.00 -3.92 -12.61
C ALA A 46 8.30 -2.87 -11.73
N TYR A 47 7.84 -1.79 -12.33
CA TYR A 47 6.85 -0.92 -11.70
C TYR A 47 5.47 -1.54 -11.87
N GLY A 48 4.72 -1.61 -10.78
CA GLY A 48 3.31 -1.92 -10.83
C GLY A 48 2.48 -0.65 -10.73
N ASN A 49 1.24 -0.86 -10.33
CA ASN A 49 0.26 0.20 -10.15
C ASN A 49 0.60 1.11 -8.96
N GLU A 50 1.50 0.68 -8.07
CA GLU A 50 2.02 1.49 -6.96
C GLU A 50 2.75 2.76 -7.42
N TRP A 51 3.25 2.81 -8.66
CA TRP A 51 3.99 3.96 -9.19
C TRP A 51 3.22 5.27 -9.01
N LEU A 52 1.97 5.28 -9.48
CA LEU A 52 1.11 6.47 -9.44
C LEU A 52 0.77 6.86 -8.00
N ILE A 53 0.47 5.86 -7.16
CA ILE A 53 0.11 6.05 -5.76
C ILE A 53 1.31 6.62 -4.98
N ASN A 54 2.50 6.05 -5.19
CA ASN A 54 3.73 6.49 -4.54
C ASN A 54 4.11 7.92 -4.95
N ASN A 55 4.01 8.25 -6.24
CA ASN A 55 4.30 9.61 -6.71
C ASN A 55 3.35 10.63 -6.08
N TYR A 56 2.06 10.33 -5.97
CA TYR A 56 1.13 11.21 -5.27
C TYR A 56 1.51 11.35 -3.79
N TYR A 57 1.76 10.26 -3.05
CA TYR A 57 2.15 10.35 -1.64
C TYR A 57 3.45 11.16 -1.44
N LEU A 58 4.46 10.92 -2.27
CA LEU A 58 5.73 11.63 -2.18
C LEU A 58 5.59 13.12 -2.53
N TYR A 59 4.68 13.49 -3.43
CA TYR A 59 4.41 14.89 -3.78
C TYR A 59 3.88 15.69 -2.57
N TYR A 60 2.92 15.14 -1.81
CA TYR A 60 2.27 15.88 -0.71
C TYR A 60 2.83 15.60 0.68
N GLN A 61 3.45 14.44 0.89
CA GLN A 61 3.85 13.94 2.21
C GLN A 61 5.29 13.41 2.24
N GLY A 62 6.03 13.53 1.13
CA GLY A 62 7.44 13.17 1.06
C GLY A 62 8.30 14.06 1.95
N ILE A 63 9.38 13.49 2.51
CA ILE A 63 10.39 14.24 3.23
C ILE A 63 11.69 14.14 2.44
N THR A 64 12.17 15.28 1.95
CA THR A 64 13.46 15.37 1.27
C THR A 64 14.58 15.25 2.27
N LEU A 65 15.38 14.18 2.15
CA LEU A 65 16.59 14.02 2.96
C LEU A 65 17.78 14.76 2.34
N TYR A 66 17.88 14.75 1.01
CA TYR A 66 18.95 15.40 0.25
C TYR A 66 18.46 15.81 -1.14
N GLY A 67 18.93 16.94 -1.65
CA GLY A 67 18.64 17.41 -3.01
C GLY A 67 17.43 18.33 -3.07
N LYS A 68 16.75 18.33 -4.24
CA LYS A 68 15.52 19.10 -4.48
C LYS A 68 14.33 18.43 -3.82
N ASP A 69 13.30 19.23 -3.55
CA ASP A 69 12.03 18.68 -3.08
C ASP A 69 11.37 17.81 -4.15
N PHE A 70 10.68 16.75 -3.73
CA PHE A 70 10.08 15.80 -4.68
C PHE A 70 9.04 16.49 -5.58
N GLU A 71 8.32 17.49 -5.06
CA GLU A 71 7.37 18.30 -5.82
C GLU A 71 8.02 19.13 -6.94
N GLU A 72 9.34 19.37 -6.89
CA GLU A 72 10.09 20.00 -7.98
C GLU A 72 10.51 19.01 -9.08
N LEU A 73 10.37 17.71 -8.84
CA LEU A 73 10.85 16.64 -9.73
C LEU A 73 9.72 15.96 -10.52
N VAL A 74 8.49 16.01 -10.02
CA VAL A 74 7.34 15.30 -10.59
C VAL A 74 6.19 16.25 -10.85
N ASN A 75 5.40 15.96 -11.89
CA ASN A 75 4.13 16.64 -12.09
C ASN A 75 3.10 16.21 -11.03
N GLN A 76 2.22 17.14 -10.64
CA GLN A 76 1.12 16.84 -9.74
C GLN A 76 0.24 15.73 -10.34
N VAL A 77 -0.07 14.72 -9.53
CA VAL A 77 -0.95 13.61 -9.91
C VAL A 77 -2.38 13.93 -9.47
N ASP A 78 -3.35 13.70 -10.36
CA ASP A 78 -4.77 13.84 -10.04
C ASP A 78 -5.24 12.72 -9.10
N ILE A 79 -5.96 13.09 -8.03
CA ILE A 79 -6.53 12.15 -7.06
C ILE A 79 -7.51 11.17 -7.73
N GLU A 80 -8.19 11.56 -8.81
CA GLU A 80 -9.05 10.64 -9.56
C GLU A 80 -8.25 9.53 -10.27
N ALA A 81 -7.03 9.83 -10.72
CA ALA A 81 -6.13 8.80 -11.24
C ALA A 81 -5.69 7.84 -10.12
N VAL A 82 -5.41 8.38 -8.93
CA VAL A 82 -5.03 7.58 -7.75
C VAL A 82 -6.17 6.68 -7.29
N LYS A 83 -7.42 7.16 -7.29
CA LYS A 83 -8.59 6.33 -7.01
C LYS A 83 -8.70 5.14 -7.97
N LYS A 84 -8.57 5.41 -9.28
CA LYS A 84 -8.57 4.35 -10.30
C LYS A 84 -7.45 3.34 -10.07
N ALA A 85 -6.26 3.82 -9.71
CA ALA A 85 -5.16 2.96 -9.31
C ALA A 85 -5.53 2.11 -8.08
N CYS A 86 -6.04 2.69 -7.00
CA CYS A 86 -6.44 1.91 -5.81
C CYS A 86 -7.51 0.84 -6.11
N ILE A 87 -8.48 1.14 -7.00
CA ILE A 87 -9.48 0.15 -7.43
C ILE A 87 -8.82 -0.96 -8.26
N LYS A 88 -7.85 -0.61 -9.11
CA LYS A 88 -7.06 -1.58 -9.87
C LYS A 88 -6.24 -2.50 -8.94
N ASP A 89 -5.64 -1.98 -7.87
CA ASP A 89 -4.96 -2.82 -6.86
C ASP A 89 -5.91 -3.84 -6.21
N LEU A 90 -7.15 -3.43 -5.90
CA LEU A 90 -8.16 -4.38 -5.41
C LEU A 90 -8.38 -5.53 -6.39
N GLN A 91 -8.46 -5.24 -7.69
CA GLN A 91 -8.74 -6.25 -8.71
C GLN A 91 -7.53 -7.13 -9.04
N GLU A 92 -6.33 -6.55 -9.12
CA GLU A 92 -5.14 -7.21 -9.66
C GLU A 92 -4.21 -7.77 -8.56
N GLU A 93 -4.11 -7.10 -7.41
CA GLU A 93 -3.25 -7.54 -6.31
C GLU A 93 -4.04 -8.31 -5.25
N TRP A 94 -5.16 -7.76 -4.78
CA TRP A 94 -5.85 -8.29 -3.59
C TRP A 94 -6.86 -9.39 -3.89
N LYS A 95 -7.64 -9.27 -4.97
CA LYS A 95 -8.62 -10.28 -5.36
C LYS A 95 -8.00 -11.68 -5.57
N PRO A 96 -6.83 -11.85 -6.21
CA PRO A 96 -6.20 -13.17 -6.32
C PRO A 96 -5.88 -13.82 -4.95
N GLN A 97 -5.58 -13.02 -3.91
CA GLN A 97 -5.23 -13.53 -2.58
C GLN A 97 -6.41 -14.18 -1.84
N ILE A 98 -7.65 -13.98 -2.33
CA ILE A 98 -8.81 -14.69 -1.83
C ILE A 98 -8.69 -16.19 -2.12
N GLU A 99 -8.17 -16.56 -3.29
CA GLU A 99 -8.05 -17.95 -3.73
C GLU A 99 -6.69 -18.55 -3.37
N ASP A 100 -5.69 -17.72 -3.05
CA ASP A 100 -4.41 -18.21 -2.53
C ASP A 100 -4.62 -18.93 -1.18
N PRO A 101 -4.25 -20.23 -1.08
CA PRO A 101 -4.45 -21.00 0.12
C PRO A 101 -3.45 -20.65 1.24
N THR A 102 -2.27 -20.12 0.92
CA THR A 102 -1.16 -19.95 1.88
C THR A 102 -0.77 -18.50 2.13
N TYR A 103 -1.09 -17.56 1.24
CA TYR A 103 -0.70 -16.15 1.40
C TYR A 103 -1.13 -15.57 2.76
N LEU A 104 -2.40 -15.77 3.14
CA LEU A 104 -2.94 -15.28 4.41
C LEU A 104 -2.66 -16.20 5.61
N ASP A 105 -1.84 -17.25 5.47
CA ASP A 105 -1.34 -18.01 6.64
C ASP A 105 -0.28 -17.22 7.42
N ASN A 106 0.36 -16.25 6.79
CA ASN A 106 1.29 -15.35 7.47
C ASN A 106 0.52 -14.25 8.23
N PRO A 107 0.65 -14.14 9.58
CA PRO A 107 0.03 -13.08 10.37
C PRO A 107 0.37 -11.67 9.90
N HIS A 108 1.60 -11.47 9.40
CA HIS A 108 2.04 -10.20 8.83
C HIS A 108 1.17 -9.78 7.65
N TYR A 109 0.93 -10.70 6.70
CA TYR A 109 0.16 -10.42 5.49
C TYR A 109 -1.31 -10.18 5.80
N GLN A 110 -1.88 -10.83 6.82
CA GLN A 110 -3.23 -10.50 7.28
C GLN A 110 -3.33 -9.03 7.72
N SER A 111 -2.47 -8.59 8.65
CA SER A 111 -2.45 -7.19 9.11
C SER A 111 -2.20 -6.22 7.95
N TYR A 112 -1.22 -6.52 7.10
CA TYR A 112 -0.86 -5.72 5.95
C TYR A 112 -2.03 -5.53 4.98
N VAL A 113 -2.68 -6.60 4.56
CA VAL A 113 -3.83 -6.55 3.63
C VAL A 113 -4.98 -5.76 4.24
N ILE A 114 -5.34 -6.03 5.51
CA ILE A 114 -6.45 -5.32 6.19
C ILE A 114 -6.20 -3.80 6.18
N LEU A 115 -4.98 -3.36 6.53
CA LEU A 115 -4.67 -1.94 6.59
C LEU A 115 -4.56 -1.29 5.20
N ASN A 116 -4.09 -2.00 4.18
CA ASN A 116 -4.07 -1.49 2.81
C ASN A 116 -5.47 -1.37 2.22
N ILE A 117 -6.34 -2.35 2.44
CA ILE A 117 -7.76 -2.27 2.04
C ILE A 117 -8.44 -1.08 2.73
N CYS A 118 -8.12 -0.81 4.00
CA CYS A 118 -8.65 0.38 4.67
C CYS A 118 -8.22 1.69 3.99
N ARG A 119 -6.96 1.79 3.54
CA ARG A 119 -6.46 2.94 2.79
C ARG A 119 -7.15 3.08 1.44
N ILE A 120 -7.33 1.98 0.72
CA ILE A 120 -8.05 1.99 -0.57
C ILE A 120 -9.48 2.48 -0.37
N LEU A 121 -10.22 1.94 0.60
CA LEU A 121 -11.59 2.38 0.89
C LEU A 121 -11.61 3.88 1.23
N TYR A 122 -10.71 4.35 2.10
CA TYR A 122 -10.64 5.78 2.41
C TYR A 122 -10.41 6.62 1.15
N THR A 123 -9.43 6.26 0.32
CA THR A 123 -9.12 7.00 -0.91
C THR A 123 -10.30 7.06 -1.88
N VAL A 124 -10.95 5.93 -2.11
CA VAL A 124 -12.08 5.84 -3.05
C VAL A 124 -13.28 6.67 -2.59
N PHE A 125 -13.62 6.60 -1.30
CA PHE A 125 -14.84 7.24 -0.79
C PHE A 125 -14.68 8.69 -0.35
N ASN A 126 -13.45 9.15 -0.05
CA ASN A 126 -13.21 10.51 0.45
C ASN A 126 -12.45 11.41 -0.53
N ASN A 127 -12.00 10.88 -1.68
CA ASN A 127 -11.16 11.59 -2.65
C ASN A 127 -9.94 12.23 -1.98
N ASP A 128 -9.31 11.50 -1.05
CA ASP A 128 -8.18 11.99 -0.25
C ASP A 128 -7.29 10.84 0.20
N LEU A 129 -6.03 11.13 0.54
CA LEU A 129 -5.12 10.15 1.12
C LEU A 129 -5.07 10.27 2.62
N SER A 130 -4.79 9.14 3.28
CA SER A 130 -4.53 9.18 4.72
C SER A 130 -3.56 8.11 5.17
N SER A 131 -3.08 8.30 6.39
CA SER A 131 -2.25 7.32 7.08
C SER A 131 -3.04 6.03 7.33
N LYS A 132 -2.33 4.91 7.52
CA LYS A 132 -2.94 3.63 7.93
C LYS A 132 -3.87 3.81 9.13
N THR A 133 -3.47 4.60 10.12
CA THR A 133 -4.26 4.86 11.34
C THR A 133 -5.53 5.65 11.04
N ALA A 134 -5.44 6.73 10.26
CA ALA A 134 -6.59 7.55 9.95
C ALA A 134 -7.60 6.82 9.04
N SER A 135 -7.13 6.18 7.96
CA SER A 135 -8.00 5.40 7.07
C SER A 135 -8.69 4.24 7.79
N SER A 136 -7.94 3.49 8.61
CA SER A 136 -8.54 2.39 9.40
C SER A 136 -9.56 2.89 10.42
N ASN A 137 -9.32 4.02 11.09
CA ASN A 137 -10.32 4.63 11.98
C ASN A 137 -11.58 5.06 11.23
N TRP A 138 -11.45 5.64 10.04
CA TRP A 138 -12.58 5.98 9.19
C TRP A 138 -13.38 4.73 8.80
N VAL A 139 -12.72 3.65 8.35
CA VAL A 139 -13.41 2.39 8.00
C VAL A 139 -14.15 1.80 9.19
N LYS A 140 -13.59 1.86 10.40
CA LYS A 140 -14.27 1.39 11.61
C LYS A 140 -15.54 2.19 11.92
N GLN A 141 -15.53 3.50 11.66
CA GLN A 141 -16.71 4.35 11.84
C GLN A 141 -17.78 4.06 10.79
N GLN A 142 -17.40 3.93 9.51
CA GLN A 142 -18.35 3.68 8.41
C GLN A 142 -18.87 2.25 8.40
N TYR A 143 -18.03 1.28 8.73
CA TYR A 143 -18.35 -0.15 8.66
C TYR A 143 -17.98 -0.86 9.99
N PRO A 144 -18.75 -0.62 11.07
CA PRO A 144 -18.41 -1.11 12.41
C PRO A 144 -18.21 -2.63 12.50
N LYS A 145 -18.84 -3.41 11.61
CA LYS A 145 -18.69 -4.86 11.48
C LYS A 145 -17.23 -5.31 11.44
N TRP A 146 -16.34 -4.54 10.81
CA TRP A 146 -14.92 -4.90 10.63
C TRP A 146 -14.03 -4.43 11.79
N SER A 147 -14.57 -3.71 12.77
CA SER A 147 -13.77 -2.98 13.76
C SER A 147 -12.86 -3.85 14.61
N LYS A 148 -13.33 -5.04 15.01
CA LYS A 148 -12.54 -5.95 15.83
C LYS A 148 -11.27 -6.42 15.10
N MET A 149 -11.43 -6.85 13.84
CA MET A 149 -10.33 -7.29 12.98
C MET A 149 -9.37 -6.14 12.67
N ILE A 150 -9.89 -4.95 12.33
CA ILE A 150 -9.07 -3.78 12.03
C ILE A 150 -8.26 -3.35 13.27
N ASN A 151 -8.85 -3.35 14.46
CA ASN A 151 -8.13 -3.06 15.70
C ASN A 151 -7.00 -4.07 15.94
N SER A 152 -7.23 -5.36 15.68
CA SER A 152 -6.18 -6.39 15.77
C SER A 152 -5.06 -6.14 14.74
N ALA A 153 -5.39 -5.74 13.51
CA ALA A 153 -4.40 -5.39 12.49
C ALA A 153 -3.53 -4.20 12.92
N GLN A 154 -4.13 -3.13 13.48
CA GLN A 154 -3.42 -1.95 13.95
C GLN A 154 -2.46 -2.23 15.12
N GLN A 155 -2.80 -3.19 15.98
CA GLN A 155 -2.00 -3.55 17.16
C GLN A 155 -1.00 -4.68 16.90
N TRP A 156 -1.03 -5.25 15.69
CA TRP A 156 -0.15 -6.34 15.30
C TRP A 156 1.30 -5.86 15.21
N SER A 157 2.23 -6.73 15.58
CA SER A 157 3.67 -6.53 15.47
C SER A 157 4.33 -7.87 15.17
N TYR A 158 5.52 -7.85 14.56
CA TYR A 158 6.27 -9.08 14.26
C TYR A 158 6.38 -10.01 15.48
N GLY A 159 6.22 -11.31 15.24
CA GLY A 159 6.19 -12.34 16.28
C GLY A 159 4.84 -12.54 16.96
N LYS A 160 3.81 -11.73 16.64
CA LYS A 160 2.44 -11.98 17.11
C LYS A 160 1.64 -12.80 16.11
N GLU A 161 0.82 -13.70 16.63
CA GLU A 161 -0.16 -14.45 15.83
C GLU A 161 -1.34 -13.57 15.41
N MET A 162 -1.98 -13.94 14.29
CA MET A 162 -3.21 -13.32 13.81
C MET A 162 -4.09 -14.37 13.14
N ASN A 163 -5.33 -14.47 13.60
CA ASN A 163 -6.28 -15.51 13.20
C ASN A 163 -7.52 -14.92 12.51
N TYR A 164 -7.30 -14.06 11.52
CA TYR A 164 -8.34 -13.38 10.74
C TYR A 164 -8.29 -13.75 9.25
N LYS A 165 -7.67 -14.88 8.88
CA LYS A 165 -7.54 -15.31 7.48
C LYS A 165 -8.88 -15.26 6.72
N GLN A 166 -9.93 -15.89 7.25
CA GLN A 166 -11.24 -15.91 6.58
C GLN A 166 -11.88 -14.52 6.57
N ASP A 167 -11.84 -13.80 7.68
CA ASP A 167 -12.41 -12.44 7.78
C ASP A 167 -11.70 -11.46 6.83
N THR A 168 -10.39 -11.63 6.62
CA THR A 168 -9.60 -10.85 5.66
C THR A 168 -10.09 -11.13 4.23
N LYS A 169 -10.33 -12.40 3.87
CA LYS A 169 -10.91 -12.76 2.56
C LYS A 169 -12.29 -12.14 2.36
N GLU A 170 -13.15 -12.18 3.39
CA GLU A 170 -14.46 -11.52 3.31
C GLU A 170 -14.35 -9.99 3.23
N PHE A 171 -13.33 -9.40 3.85
CA PHE A 171 -13.09 -7.97 3.78
C PHE A 171 -12.62 -7.53 2.39
N ILE A 172 -11.81 -8.33 1.70
CA ILE A 172 -11.45 -8.10 0.29
C ILE A 172 -12.71 -8.17 -0.58
N ARG A 173 -13.56 -9.19 -0.41
CA ARG A 173 -14.83 -9.29 -1.17
C ARG A 173 -15.73 -8.09 -0.93
N PHE A 174 -15.86 -7.68 0.33
CA PHE A 174 -16.61 -6.48 0.69
C PHE A 174 -16.06 -5.23 -0.01
N ALA A 175 -14.74 -5.01 0.03
CA ALA A 175 -14.12 -3.86 -0.61
C ALA A 175 -14.33 -3.86 -2.13
N LEU A 176 -14.22 -5.01 -2.78
CA LEU A 176 -14.51 -5.18 -4.21
C LEU A 176 -15.96 -4.81 -4.54
N THR A 177 -16.92 -5.23 -3.71
CA THR A 177 -18.34 -4.93 -3.94
C THR A 177 -18.65 -3.45 -3.77
N VAL A 178 -18.17 -2.81 -2.69
CA VAL A 178 -18.54 -1.42 -2.41
C VAL A 178 -17.84 -0.42 -3.33
N THR A 179 -16.62 -0.73 -3.80
CA THR A 179 -15.89 0.16 -4.73
C THR A 179 -16.36 0.07 -6.17
N GLN A 180 -17.04 -1.01 -6.58
CA GLN A 180 -17.67 -1.12 -7.91
C GLN A 180 -18.87 -0.19 -8.10
N ALA A 181 -19.50 0.27 -7.00
CA ALA A 181 -20.63 1.20 -7.09
C ALA A 181 -20.19 2.66 -7.34
N ASP A 182 -18.91 2.98 -7.10
CA ASP A 182 -18.33 4.32 -7.22
C ASP A 182 -17.35 4.48 -8.40
N SER A 183 -17.19 3.43 -9.21
CA SER A 183 -16.36 3.38 -10.42
C SER A 183 -17.18 3.55 -11.68
#